data_AF-A0A1G6QZ04-F1
#
_entry.id   AF-A0A1G6QZ04-F1
#
_cell.length_a   1.000
_cell.length_b   1.000
_cell.length_c   1.000
_cell.angle_alpha   90.00
_cell.angle_beta   90.00
_cell.angle_gamma   90.00
#
_symmetry.space_group_name_H-M   'P 1'
#
loop_
_entity.id
_entity.type
_entity.pdbx_description
1 polymer ?
#
loop_
_entity_poly.entity_id
_entity_poly.type
_entity_poly.pdbx_seq_one_letter_code
_entity_poly.pdbx_strand_id
1 'polypeptide(L)'
;MKNQEEILSKLKEVATVEQSDWIKDADYRHENKGWLLKSQLTAIQILRALKNQHLSQKDLAAKLNVSPQQVNKWVKGQENFTYETVDKIERALGIRITNIAGEFDDEKTEVVVKKTSEYQKADYSMPHFQQSEISKTTTLISMKAYTFEKCAPTPSFLEAV
;
A
#
# COMPACT_ATOMS: atom_id res chain seq x y z
N MET A 1 -13.47 34.45 -19.87
CA MET A 1 -12.46 33.40 -19.64
C MET A 1 -11.89 33.62 -18.24
N LYS A 2 -11.72 32.58 -17.42
CA LYS A 2 -11.15 32.75 -16.07
C LYS A 2 -9.71 33.24 -16.21
N ASN A 3 -9.35 34.29 -15.47
CA ASN A 3 -8.01 34.87 -15.48
C ASN A 3 -7.01 33.84 -14.91
N GLN A 4 -5.81 33.75 -15.49
CA GLN A 4 -4.76 32.84 -15.03
C GLN A 4 -4.42 33.05 -13.55
N GLU A 5 -4.49 34.30 -13.09
CA GLU A 5 -4.27 34.67 -11.68
C GLU A 5 -5.37 34.15 -10.75
N GLU A 6 -6.62 34.09 -11.22
CA GLU A 6 -7.76 33.58 -10.46
C GLU A 6 -7.73 32.05 -10.34
N ILE A 7 -7.15 31.37 -11.35
CA ILE A 7 -6.92 29.92 -11.30
C ILE A 7 -5.81 29.62 -10.29
N LEU A 8 -4.73 30.41 -10.30
CA LEU A 8 -3.61 30.24 -9.37
C LEU A 8 -4.01 30.51 -7.91
N SER A 9 -4.86 31.50 -7.64
CA SER A 9 -5.35 31.77 -6.28
C SER A 9 -6.21 30.63 -5.74
N LYS A 10 -7.13 30.11 -6.56
CA LYS A 10 -7.96 28.95 -6.21
C LYS A 10 -7.13 27.68 -6.00
N LEU A 11 -6.07 27.49 -6.79
CA LEU A 11 -5.18 26.34 -6.64
C LEU A 11 -4.43 26.38 -5.30
N LYS A 12 -3.95 27.57 -4.89
CA LYS A 12 -3.26 27.77 -3.61
C LYS A 12 -4.19 27.63 -2.40
N GLU A 13 -5.47 27.94 -2.55
CA GLU A 13 -6.47 27.76 -1.50
C GLU A 13 -6.83 26.28 -1.28
N VAL A 14 -6.88 25.49 -2.37
CA VAL A 14 -7.15 24.04 -2.30
C VAL A 14 -5.91 23.24 -1.91
N ALA A 15 -4.73 23.67 -2.34
CA ALA A 15 -3.47 23.09 -1.91
C ALA A 15 -3.17 23.55 -0.48
N THR A 16 -3.65 22.80 0.51
CA THR A 16 -3.26 23.01 1.91
C THR A 16 -1.74 23.06 2.01
N VAL A 17 -1.20 24.07 2.71
CA VAL A 17 0.24 24.21 2.97
C VAL A 17 0.76 23.06 3.84
N GLU A 18 -0.12 22.44 4.62
CA GLU A 18 0.20 21.31 5.49
C GLU A 18 0.39 20.02 4.70
N GLN A 19 1.46 19.28 5.04
CA GLN A 19 1.74 17.96 4.46
C GLN A 19 0.56 17.03 4.67
N SER A 20 0.20 16.28 3.63
CA SER A 20 -0.90 15.32 3.70
C SER A 20 -0.59 14.22 4.71
N ASP A 21 -1.63 13.71 5.37
CA ASP A 21 -1.49 12.60 6.32
C ASP A 21 -0.92 11.33 5.65
N TRP A 22 -1.04 11.22 4.32
CA TRP A 22 -0.42 10.14 3.55
C TRP A 22 1.10 10.11 3.67
N ILE A 23 1.76 11.28 3.72
CA ILE A 23 3.23 11.36 3.84
C ILE A 23 3.64 10.81 5.21
N LYS A 24 3.01 11.27 6.29
CA LYS A 24 3.25 10.80 7.66
C LYS A 24 3.03 9.28 7.77
N ASP A 25 1.97 8.78 7.16
CA ASP A 25 1.64 7.36 7.09
C ASP A 25 2.69 6.54 6.33
N ALA A 26 3.23 7.10 5.23
CA ALA A 26 4.25 6.45 4.42
C ALA A 26 5.58 6.36 5.20
N ASP A 27 5.99 7.45 5.84
CA ASP A 27 7.19 7.50 6.69
C ASP A 27 7.07 6.52 7.86
N TYR A 28 5.91 6.48 8.53
CA TYR A 28 5.64 5.51 9.59
C TYR A 28 5.81 4.07 9.10
N ARG A 29 5.28 3.70 7.93
CA ARG A 29 5.42 2.35 7.38
C ARG A 29 6.88 2.03 7.00
N HIS A 30 7.63 3.04 6.54
CA HIS A 30 9.03 2.89 6.19
C HIS A 30 9.89 2.60 7.42
N GLU A 31 9.78 3.45 8.45
CA GLU A 31 10.52 3.33 9.71
C GLU A 31 10.17 2.05 10.47
N ASN A 32 8.90 1.65 10.46
CA ASN A 32 8.37 0.54 11.25
C ASN A 32 8.24 -0.77 10.47
N LYS A 33 8.77 -0.83 9.24
CA LYS A 33 8.59 -1.95 8.30
C LYS A 33 8.85 -3.32 8.94
N GLY A 34 9.90 -3.43 9.75
CA GLY A 34 10.34 -4.70 10.32
C GLY A 34 9.30 -5.38 11.22
N TRP A 35 8.73 -4.66 12.19
CA TRP A 35 7.72 -5.26 13.08
C TRP A 35 6.33 -5.26 12.46
N LEU A 36 6.00 -4.30 11.58
CA LEU A 36 4.75 -4.30 10.82
C LEU A 36 4.62 -5.57 9.98
N LEU A 37 5.70 -5.98 9.30
CA LEU A 37 5.71 -7.22 8.52
C LEU A 37 5.44 -8.44 9.41
N LYS A 38 6.11 -8.53 10.57
CA LYS A 38 5.89 -9.63 11.54
C LYS A 38 4.45 -9.66 12.04
N SER A 39 3.87 -8.49 12.34
CA SER A 39 2.47 -8.37 12.74
C SER A 39 1.51 -8.85 11.65
N GLN A 40 1.73 -8.44 10.40
CA GLN A 40 0.93 -8.88 9.25
C GLN A 40 1.03 -10.38 9.00
N LEU A 41 2.23 -10.97 9.13
CA LEU A 41 2.42 -12.42 8.99
C LEU A 41 1.63 -13.18 10.05
N THR A 42 1.69 -12.72 11.30
CA THR A 42 0.88 -13.28 12.40
C THR A 42 -0.62 -13.15 12.09
N ALA A 43 -1.06 -11.99 11.59
CA ALA A 43 -2.44 -11.78 11.20
C ALA A 43 -2.92 -12.75 10.10
N ILE A 44 -2.07 -13.01 9.09
CA ILE A 44 -2.36 -13.99 8.03
C ILE A 44 -2.50 -15.40 8.61
N GLN A 45 -1.65 -15.79 9.57
CA GLN A 45 -1.75 -17.10 10.22
C GLN A 45 -3.07 -17.24 11.00
N ILE A 46 -3.48 -16.20 11.72
CA ILE A 46 -4.76 -16.15 12.44
C ILE A 46 -5.91 -16.31 11.44
N LEU A 47 -5.91 -15.55 10.34
CA LEU A 47 -6.95 -15.63 9.32
C LEU A 47 -7.06 -17.02 8.68
N ARG A 48 -5.91 -17.66 8.41
CA ARG A 48 -5.87 -19.04 7.90
C ARG A 48 -6.47 -20.02 8.90
N ALA A 49 -6.12 -19.90 10.17
CA ALA A 49 -6.67 -20.74 11.22
C ALA A 49 -8.19 -20.58 11.37
N LEU A 50 -8.69 -19.34 11.33
CA LEU A 50 -10.13 -19.05 11.35
C LEU A 50 -10.85 -19.68 10.16
N LYS A 51 -10.29 -19.55 8.96
CA LYS A 51 -10.84 -20.16 7.74
C LYS A 51 -10.90 -21.69 7.84
N ASN A 52 -9.83 -22.32 8.34
CA ASN A 52 -9.75 -23.78 8.48
C ASN A 52 -10.75 -24.33 9.50
N GLN A 53 -11.10 -23.54 10.52
CA GLN A 53 -12.06 -23.92 11.56
C GLN A 53 -13.48 -23.40 11.28
N HIS A 54 -13.71 -22.73 10.15
CA HIS A 54 -14.98 -22.07 9.81
C HIS A 54 -15.47 -21.09 10.88
N LEU A 55 -14.54 -20.42 11.57
CA LEU A 55 -14.84 -19.43 12.61
C LEU A 55 -14.81 -18.01 12.03
N SER A 56 -15.70 -17.16 12.53
CA SER A 56 -15.65 -15.73 12.25
C SER A 56 -14.72 -14.99 13.24
N GLN A 57 -14.33 -13.77 12.89
CA GLN A 57 -13.55 -12.90 13.79
C GLN A 57 -14.32 -12.56 15.07
N LYS A 58 -15.66 -12.52 15.01
CA LYS A 58 -16.51 -12.31 16.18
C LYS A 58 -16.45 -13.50 17.13
N ASP A 59 -16.40 -14.72 16.59
CA ASP A 59 -16.29 -15.93 17.40
C ASP A 59 -14.93 -16.00 18.10
N LEU A 60 -13.86 -15.55 17.42
CA LEU A 60 -12.54 -15.40 18.05
C LEU A 60 -12.57 -14.38 19.20
N ALA A 61 -13.23 -13.24 18.99
CA ALA A 61 -13.39 -12.22 20.02
C ALA A 61 -14.14 -12.77 21.25
N ALA A 62 -15.22 -13.52 21.02
CA ALA A 62 -15.99 -14.17 22.07
C ALA A 62 -15.16 -15.23 22.82
N LYS A 63 -14.41 -16.08 22.10
CA LYS A 63 -13.52 -17.09 22.71
C LYS A 63 -12.45 -16.49 23.62
N LEU A 64 -11.93 -15.32 23.25
CA LEU A 64 -10.85 -14.63 23.96
C LEU A 64 -11.36 -13.63 25.01
N ASN A 65 -12.67 -13.41 25.12
CA ASN A 65 -13.28 -12.34 25.93
C ASN A 65 -12.67 -10.96 25.65
N VAL A 66 -12.41 -10.66 24.37
CA VAL A 66 -11.88 -9.36 23.93
C VAL A 66 -12.87 -8.63 23.04
N SER A 67 -12.68 -7.32 22.93
CA SER A 67 -13.48 -6.48 22.05
C SER A 67 -13.27 -6.88 20.56
N PRO A 68 -14.33 -6.95 19.74
CA PRO A 68 -14.20 -7.20 18.30
C PRO A 68 -13.33 -6.16 17.57
N GLN A 69 -13.29 -4.92 18.08
CA GLN A 69 -12.43 -3.87 17.56
C GLN A 69 -10.95 -4.22 17.73
N GLN A 70 -10.59 -4.88 18.84
CA GLN A 70 -9.22 -5.34 19.09
C GLN A 70 -8.82 -6.45 18.11
N VAL A 71 -9.71 -7.42 17.89
CA VAL A 71 -9.48 -8.49 16.90
C VAL A 71 -9.32 -7.92 15.49
N ASN A 72 -10.08 -6.88 15.13
CA ASN A 72 -9.93 -6.22 13.84
C ASN A 72 -8.54 -5.58 13.67
N LYS A 73 -7.97 -4.98 14.72
CA LYS A 73 -6.61 -4.42 14.67
C LYS A 73 -5.55 -5.51 14.47
N TRP A 74 -5.70 -6.62 15.20
CA TRP A 74 -4.83 -7.79 15.06
C TRP A 74 -4.87 -8.37 13.65
N VAL A 75 -6.07 -8.58 13.11
CA VAL A 75 -6.26 -9.14 11.76
C VAL A 75 -5.74 -8.22 10.66
N LYS A 76 -5.71 -6.90 10.88
CA LYS A 76 -5.09 -5.94 9.97
C LYS A 76 -3.56 -5.88 10.07
N GLY A 77 -2.97 -6.46 11.12
CA GLY A 77 -1.52 -6.41 11.35
C GLY A 77 -0.98 -5.00 11.61
N GLN A 78 -1.80 -4.12 12.20
CA GLN A 78 -1.45 -2.73 12.50
C GLN A 78 -0.93 -2.53 13.93
N GLU A 79 -0.92 -3.59 14.73
CA GLU A 79 -0.59 -3.54 16.15
C GLU A 79 0.54 -4.50 16.48
N ASN A 80 1.36 -4.15 17.46
CA ASN A 80 2.38 -5.05 17.97
C ASN A 80 1.73 -6.07 18.91
N PHE A 81 1.95 -7.36 18.66
CA PHE A 81 1.44 -8.42 19.52
C PHE A 81 2.36 -8.60 20.73
N THR A 82 1.80 -8.55 21.93
CA THR A 82 2.54 -9.02 23.12
C THR A 82 2.61 -10.54 23.10
N TYR A 83 3.67 -11.13 23.65
CA TYR A 83 3.80 -12.58 23.77
C TYR A 83 2.61 -13.22 24.49
N GLU A 84 2.06 -12.55 25.49
CA GLU A 84 0.84 -12.98 26.20
C GLU A 84 -0.36 -13.07 25.25
N THR A 85 -0.51 -12.09 24.36
CA THR A 85 -1.61 -12.07 23.38
C THR A 85 -1.46 -13.20 22.38
N VAL A 86 -0.24 -13.45 21.90
CA VAL A 86 0.05 -14.57 20.99
C VAL A 86 -0.31 -15.90 21.66
N ASP A 87 0.16 -16.15 22.89
CA ASP A 87 -0.13 -17.39 23.63
C ASP A 87 -1.65 -17.58 23.86
N LYS A 88 -2.39 -16.51 24.17
CA LYS A 88 -3.86 -16.58 24.27
C LYS A 88 -4.51 -16.98 22.95
N ILE A 89 -4.08 -16.41 21.83
CA ILE A 89 -4.61 -16.73 20.50
C ILE A 89 -4.25 -18.17 20.10
N GLU A 90 -3.02 -18.60 20.36
CA GLU A 90 -2.56 -19.97 20.12
C GLU A 90 -3.41 -20.99 20.88
N ARG A 91 -3.68 -20.74 22.17
CA ARG A 91 -4.54 -21.61 22.99
C ARG A 91 -5.99 -21.61 22.51
N ALA A 92 -6.53 -20.46 22.12
CA ALA A 92 -7.92 -20.35 21.67
C ALA A 92 -8.18 -21.04 20.32
N LEU A 93 -7.19 -21.04 19.44
CA LEU A 93 -7.26 -21.64 18.10
C LEU A 93 -6.59 -23.01 18.01
N GLY A 94 -5.80 -23.43 19.00
CA GLY A 94 -5.04 -24.68 18.95
C GLY A 94 -3.98 -24.69 17.84
N ILE A 95 -3.40 -23.52 17.53
CA ILE A 95 -2.38 -23.36 16.48
C ILE A 95 -1.05 -22.93 17.11
N ARG A 96 0.06 -23.11 16.39
CA ARG A 96 1.32 -22.45 16.70
C ARG A 96 1.59 -21.33 15.71
N ILE A 97 1.66 -20.11 16.22
CA ILE A 97 2.01 -18.93 15.44
C ILE A 97 3.53 -18.92 15.34
N THR A 98 4.05 -19.33 14.19
CA THR A 98 5.49 -19.37 13.99
C THR A 98 5.95 -17.96 13.66
N ASN A 99 6.82 -17.38 14.49
CA ASN A 99 7.51 -16.14 14.13
C ASN A 99 8.53 -16.50 13.04
N ILE A 100 8.10 -16.45 11.79
CA ILE A 100 9.00 -16.53 10.66
C ILE A 100 9.69 -15.17 10.64
N ALA A 101 10.66 -14.98 11.54
CA ALA A 101 11.89 -14.31 11.20
C ALA A 101 12.58 -15.20 10.17
N GLY A 102 11.95 -15.32 8.99
CA GLY A 102 12.71 -15.60 7.80
C GLY A 102 13.63 -14.40 7.73
N GLU A 103 14.90 -14.66 7.97
CA GLU A 103 15.92 -14.22 7.03
C GLU A 103 15.30 -14.31 5.64
N PHE A 104 14.59 -13.25 5.24
CA PHE A 104 14.59 -12.85 3.85
C PHE A 104 16.00 -12.31 3.64
N ASP A 105 16.98 -13.21 3.68
CA ASP A 105 18.19 -12.97 2.94
C ASP A 105 17.70 -12.57 1.56
N ASP A 106 18.29 -11.51 1.00
CA ASP A 106 18.06 -11.07 -0.37
C ASP A 106 18.48 -12.15 -1.40
N GLU A 107 18.48 -13.43 -1.03
CA GLU A 107 18.53 -14.52 -1.96
C GLU A 107 17.20 -14.52 -2.72
N LYS A 108 17.31 -14.07 -3.97
CA LYS A 108 16.34 -14.25 -5.05
C LYS A 108 15.90 -15.71 -5.06
N THR A 109 14.93 -16.06 -4.24
CA THR A 109 14.19 -17.28 -4.41
C THR A 109 13.37 -17.04 -5.66
N GLU A 110 13.81 -17.63 -6.77
CA GLU A 110 13.01 -17.76 -7.97
C GLU A 110 11.70 -18.41 -7.53
N VAL A 111 10.69 -17.57 -7.34
CA VAL A 111 9.32 -18.05 -7.22
C VAL A 111 9.08 -18.74 -8.55
N VAL A 112 9.13 -20.07 -8.55
CA VAL A 112 8.59 -20.88 -9.63
C VAL A 112 7.10 -20.59 -9.61
N VAL A 113 6.73 -19.53 -10.33
CA VAL A 113 5.37 -19.22 -10.69
C VAL A 113 4.91 -20.45 -11.44
N LYS A 114 4.20 -21.36 -10.76
CA LYS A 114 3.36 -22.32 -11.47
C LYS A 114 2.46 -21.43 -12.32
N LYS A 115 2.70 -21.41 -13.63
CA LYS A 115 1.85 -20.74 -14.61
C LYS A 115 0.44 -21.33 -14.47
N THR A 116 -0.34 -20.78 -13.56
CA THR A 116 -1.77 -20.99 -13.51
C THR A 116 -2.38 -19.99 -14.48
N SER A 117 -2.86 -20.56 -15.59
CA SER A 117 -3.57 -19.98 -16.72
C SER A 117 -2.88 -18.84 -17.46
N GLU A 118 -2.46 -19.15 -18.69
CA GLU A 118 -2.29 -18.18 -19.77
C GLU A 118 -3.48 -17.22 -19.78
N TYR A 119 -3.22 -15.93 -19.55
CA TYR A 119 -4.13 -14.87 -19.91
C TYR A 119 -4.30 -14.93 -21.43
N GLN A 120 -5.32 -15.65 -21.90
CA GLN A 120 -5.82 -15.45 -23.24
C GLN A 120 -6.36 -14.03 -23.28
N LYS A 121 -5.64 -13.15 -23.99
CA LYS A 121 -6.17 -11.87 -24.45
C LYS A 121 -7.48 -12.18 -25.16
N ALA A 122 -8.61 -11.87 -24.53
CA ALA A 122 -9.81 -11.67 -25.30
C ALA A 122 -9.50 -10.50 -26.24
N ASP A 123 -9.72 -10.68 -27.54
CA ASP A 123 -9.64 -9.63 -28.55
C ASP A 123 -10.73 -8.58 -28.27
N TYR A 124 -10.53 -7.79 -27.22
CA TYR A 124 -11.23 -6.53 -27.05
C TYR A 124 -10.70 -5.61 -28.15
N SER A 125 -11.36 -5.68 -29.30
CA SER A 125 -11.37 -4.60 -30.28
C SER A 125 -11.89 -3.35 -29.57
N MET A 126 -11.00 -2.59 -28.93
CA MET A 126 -11.27 -1.22 -28.54
C MET A 126 -11.80 -0.51 -29.79
N PRO A 127 -13.04 0.01 -29.80
CA PRO A 127 -13.54 0.71 -30.97
C PRO A 127 -12.54 1.81 -31.32
N HIS A 128 -12.08 1.78 -32.57
CA HIS A 128 -11.14 2.77 -33.09
C HIS A 128 -11.77 4.15 -32.94
N PHE A 129 -11.29 4.92 -31.96
CA PHE A 129 -11.66 6.32 -31.83
C PHE A 129 -11.10 7.05 -33.05
N GLN A 130 -11.97 7.51 -33.96
CA GLN A 130 -11.56 8.24 -35.15
C GLN A 130 -11.03 9.62 -34.73
N GLN A 131 -9.76 9.89 -35.01
CA GLN A 131 -9.04 11.13 -34.67
C GLN A 131 -9.48 12.35 -35.50
N SER A 132 -10.55 12.27 -36.29
CA SER A 132 -10.93 13.33 -37.24
C SER A 132 -11.59 14.57 -36.65
N GLU A 133 -11.78 14.67 -35.33
CA GLU A 133 -12.23 15.92 -34.68
C GLU A 133 -11.14 16.67 -33.90
N ILE A 134 -9.90 16.14 -33.82
CA ILE A 134 -8.79 16.83 -33.12
C ILE A 134 -7.96 17.73 -34.08
N SER A 135 -8.23 17.70 -35.39
CA SER A 135 -7.46 18.48 -36.38
C SER A 135 -7.81 19.98 -36.47
N LYS A 136 -8.64 20.55 -35.58
CA LYS A 136 -8.94 22.00 -35.60
C LYS A 136 -8.43 22.79 -34.39
N THR A 137 -7.92 22.16 -33.33
CA THR A 137 -7.43 22.89 -32.14
C THR A 137 -5.95 22.69 -31.82
N THR A 138 -5.27 21.78 -32.53
CA THR A 138 -3.81 21.53 -32.42
C THR A 138 -2.93 22.59 -33.10
N THR A 139 -3.50 23.68 -33.66
CA THR A 139 -2.71 24.75 -34.29
C THR A 139 -2.23 25.84 -33.32
N LEU A 140 -2.58 25.82 -32.03
CA LEU A 140 -2.16 26.89 -31.09
C LEU A 140 -1.24 26.45 -29.94
N ILE A 141 -0.81 25.19 -29.89
CA ILE A 141 0.15 24.72 -28.88
C ILE A 141 1.33 24.02 -29.58
N SER A 142 1.85 24.66 -30.61
CA SER A 142 3.21 24.46 -31.10
C SER A 142 3.94 25.79 -30.95
N MET A 143 5.14 25.73 -30.38
CA MET A 143 6.06 26.85 -30.11
C MET A 143 5.78 27.66 -28.84
N LYS A 144 6.09 27.05 -27.69
CA LYS A 144 7.11 27.60 -26.78
C LYS A 144 7.65 26.43 -25.95
N ALA A 145 8.93 26.15 -26.16
CA ALA A 145 9.66 25.04 -25.57
C ALA A 145 9.46 24.98 -24.05
N TYR A 146 8.90 23.88 -23.56
CA TYR A 146 9.05 23.50 -22.16
C TYR A 146 10.12 22.42 -22.12
N THR A 147 11.34 22.84 -21.83
CA THR A 147 12.48 21.96 -21.58
C THR A 147 12.22 21.18 -20.29
N PHE A 148 11.99 19.89 -20.43
CA PHE A 148 11.96 18.94 -19.31
C PHE A 148 13.41 18.70 -18.86
N GLU A 149 13.93 19.58 -18.00
CA GLU A 149 15.18 19.31 -17.29
C GLU A 149 14.95 18.17 -16.29
N LYS A 150 15.80 17.16 -16.42
CA LYS A 150 15.84 15.97 -15.58
C LYS A 150 16.07 16.39 -14.13
N CYS A 151 15.17 16.03 -13.22
CA CYS A 151 15.47 16.01 -11.79
C CYS A 151 16.64 15.02 -11.55
N ALA A 152 17.85 15.54 -11.43
CA ALA A 152 18.96 14.84 -10.79
C ALA A 152 18.79 14.94 -9.26
N PRO A 153 19.14 13.90 -8.48
CA PRO A 153 19.10 13.98 -7.03
C PRO A 153 20.14 15.00 -6.54
N THR A 154 19.70 15.93 -5.68
CA THR A 154 20.58 16.89 -5.00
C THR A 154 21.61 16.14 -4.16
N PRO A 155 22.93 16.35 -4.34
CA PRO A 155 23.92 15.85 -3.40
C PRO A 155 23.87 16.66 -2.10
N SER A 156 24.10 15.93 -1.01
CA SER A 156 24.25 16.36 0.37
C SER A 156 24.99 17.69 0.54
N PHE A 157 24.38 18.63 1.25
CA PHE A 157 25.00 19.88 1.68
C PHE A 157 25.86 19.62 2.93
N LEU A 158 27.09 19.13 2.72
CA LEU A 158 28.20 19.20 3.66
C LEU A 158 29.47 19.52 2.86
N GLU A 159 30.17 20.58 3.32
CA GLU A 159 31.56 21.02 3.05
C GLU A 159 31.77 22.39 2.36
N ALA A 160 32.80 23.08 2.88
CA ALA A 160 33.34 24.44 2.65
C ALA A 160 32.60 25.56 3.42
N VAL A 161 33.07 26.12 4.55
CA VAL A 161 34.41 26.70 4.89
C VAL A 161 34.93 27.63 3.80
#